data_AF-A0A127MGZ1-F1
#
_entry.id   AF-A0A127MGZ1-F1
#
_cell.length_a   1.000
_cell.length_b   1.000
_cell.length_c   1.000
_cell.angle_alpha   90.00
_cell.angle_beta   90.00
_cell.angle_gamma   90.00
#
_symmetry.space_group_name_H-M   'P 1'
#
loop_
_entity.id
_entity.type
_entity.pdbx_description
1 polymer ?
#
loop_
_entity_poly.entity_id
_entity_poly.type
_entity_poly.pdbx_seq_one_letter_code
_entity_poly.pdbx_strand_id
1 'polypeptide(L)'
;MMTGSSSPGIWQRFCRLLKPDWMFGFILLVGMGLLAVSIFDPNEVRPGSVTPLTKVVGAALLVLLLSYVATYAAALDRRKLEDYFFQMMANGAIVAIISAIFANMVWLVFEKQLGTMSAGNLVAILISAWGFGYFFYRIRGLNQ
;
A
#
# COMPACT_ATOMS: atom_id res chain seq x y z
N MET A 1 2.15 -38.11 29.69
CA MET A 1 0.75 -37.67 29.61
C MET A 1 0.70 -36.19 29.97
N MET A 2 0.07 -35.38 29.09
CA MET A 2 -0.48 -34.03 29.26
C MET A 2 -0.14 -33.13 28.06
N THR A 3 -0.79 -33.43 26.94
CA THR A 3 -0.97 -32.49 25.82
C THR A 3 -2.01 -31.45 26.24
N GLY A 4 -1.57 -30.30 26.75
CA GLY A 4 -2.45 -29.16 27.02
C GLY A 4 -2.83 -28.49 25.70
N SER A 5 -3.98 -28.84 25.14
CA SER A 5 -4.57 -28.10 24.02
C SER A 5 -5.07 -26.74 24.53
N SER A 6 -4.18 -25.75 24.52
CA SER A 6 -4.59 -24.36 24.74
C SER A 6 -5.47 -23.94 23.56
N SER A 7 -6.79 -23.87 23.81
CA SER A 7 -7.77 -23.37 22.86
C SER A 7 -7.32 -21.99 22.36
N PRO A 8 -7.22 -21.75 21.04
CA PRO A 8 -6.74 -20.48 20.52
C PRO A 8 -7.66 -19.36 21.00
N GLY A 9 -7.08 -18.36 21.67
CA GLY A 9 -7.81 -17.23 22.25
C GLY A 9 -8.65 -16.50 21.19
N ILE A 10 -9.71 -15.81 21.63
CA ILE A 10 -10.62 -15.05 20.76
C ILE A 10 -9.84 -14.09 19.84
N TRP A 11 -8.74 -13.53 20.33
CA TRP A 11 -7.80 -12.70 19.57
C TRP A 11 -7.13 -13.46 18.41
N GLN A 12 -6.61 -14.67 18.66
CA GLN A 12 -6.05 -15.52 17.60
C GLN A 12 -7.11 -15.96 16.58
N ARG A 13 -8.36 -16.15 16.99
CA ARG A 13 -9.47 -16.43 16.08
C ARG A 13 -9.80 -15.21 15.20
N PHE A 14 -9.78 -14.01 15.78
CA PHE A 14 -10.01 -12.76 15.06
C PHE A 14 -8.86 -12.48 14.06
N CYS A 15 -7.61 -12.65 14.46
CA CYS A 15 -6.45 -12.53 13.58
C CYS A 15 -6.42 -13.60 12.46
N ARG A 16 -7.02 -14.78 12.67
CA ARG A 16 -7.21 -15.80 11.62
C ARG A 16 -8.37 -15.48 10.67
N LEU A 17 -9.37 -14.73 11.13
CA LEU A 17 -10.52 -14.29 10.33
C LEU A 17 -10.16 -13.12 9.41
N LEU A 18 -9.32 -12.19 9.87
CA LEU A 18 -8.67 -11.18 9.05
C LEU A 18 -7.59 -11.84 8.19
N LYS A 19 -8.00 -12.52 7.11
CA LYS A 19 -7.05 -12.89 6.05
C LYS A 19 -6.40 -11.60 5.55
N PRO A 20 -5.08 -11.55 5.38
CA PRO A 20 -4.37 -10.39 4.82
C PRO A 20 -5.04 -9.86 3.53
N ASP A 21 -5.64 -10.76 2.76
CA ASP A 21 -6.43 -10.49 1.55
C ASP A 21 -7.56 -9.45 1.75
N TRP A 22 -8.24 -9.46 2.91
CA TRP A 22 -9.28 -8.48 3.23
C TRP A 22 -8.70 -7.08 3.49
N MET A 23 -7.48 -7.00 4.03
CA MET A 23 -6.79 -5.72 4.20
C MET A 23 -6.41 -5.13 2.84
N PHE A 24 -6.00 -5.95 1.87
CA PHE A 24 -5.75 -5.50 0.51
C PHE A 24 -7.04 -5.00 -0.19
N GLY A 25 -8.16 -5.69 0.00
CA GLY A 25 -9.46 -5.22 -0.49
C GLY A 25 -9.88 -3.88 0.11
N PHE A 26 -9.66 -3.68 1.40
CA PHE A 26 -9.92 -2.39 2.07
C PHE A 26 -8.98 -1.28 1.57
N ILE A 27 -7.68 -1.55 1.46
CA ILE A 27 -6.69 -0.59 0.94
C ILE A 27 -7.03 -0.20 -0.50
N LEU A 28 -7.47 -1.15 -1.34
CA LEU A 28 -7.91 -0.88 -2.70
C LEU A 28 -9.12 0.07 -2.72
N LEU A 29 -10.13 -0.18 -1.88
CA LEU A 29 -11.30 0.70 -1.76
C LEU A 29 -10.91 2.11 -1.32
N VAL A 30 -10.01 2.24 -0.32
CA VAL A 30 -9.49 3.53 0.13
C VAL A 30 -8.71 4.22 -0.99
N GLY A 31 -7.85 3.50 -1.71
CA GLY A 31 -7.10 4.04 -2.85
C GLY A 31 -7.99 4.54 -3.98
N MET A 32 -9.04 3.78 -4.32
CA MET A 32 -10.05 4.19 -5.30
C MET A 32 -10.83 5.42 -4.84
N GLY A 33 -11.16 5.52 -3.55
CA GLY A 33 -11.79 6.69 -2.95
C GLY A 33 -10.91 7.94 -3.04
N LEU A 34 -9.62 7.82 -2.68
CA LEU A 34 -8.66 8.92 -2.78
C LEU A 34 -8.45 9.38 -4.23
N LEU A 35 -8.40 8.44 -5.17
CA LEU A 35 -8.29 8.75 -6.60
C LEU A 35 -9.54 9.45 -7.14
N ALA A 36 -10.73 9.07 -6.67
CA ALA A 36 -11.95 9.77 -7.00
C ALA A 36 -11.90 11.21 -6.47
N VAL A 37 -11.51 11.40 -5.20
CA VAL A 37 -11.40 12.74 -4.58
C VAL A 37 -10.41 13.64 -5.32
N SER A 38 -9.25 13.13 -5.74
CA SER A 38 -8.26 13.94 -6.46
C SER A 38 -8.78 14.43 -7.82
N ILE A 39 -9.57 13.62 -8.53
CA ILE A 39 -10.17 14.02 -9.82
C ILE A 39 -11.18 15.19 -9.67
N PHE A 40 -11.81 15.29 -8.50
CA PHE A 40 -12.76 16.36 -8.18
C PHE A 40 -12.11 17.56 -7.47
N ASP A 41 -10.81 17.52 -7.18
CA ASP A 41 -10.11 18.63 -6.52
C ASP A 41 -10.07 19.86 -7.46
N PRO A 42 -10.64 21.01 -7.04
CA PRO A 42 -10.60 22.23 -7.84
C PRO A 42 -9.21 22.84 -7.98
N ASN A 43 -8.23 22.42 -7.17
CA ASN A 43 -6.87 22.98 -7.14
C ASN A 43 -5.88 22.26 -8.08
N GLU A 44 -6.26 21.11 -8.66
CA GLU A 44 -5.39 20.42 -9.62
C GLU A 44 -5.34 21.16 -10.97
N VAL A 45 -4.12 21.39 -11.48
CA VAL A 45 -3.89 21.94 -12.82
C VAL A 45 -4.48 20.98 -13.86
N ARG A 46 -5.45 21.44 -14.66
CA ARG A 46 -6.18 20.62 -15.65
C ARG A 46 -5.60 20.81 -17.06
N PRO A 47 -4.62 20.00 -17.51
CA PRO A 47 -4.27 19.97 -18.92
C PRO A 47 -5.35 19.20 -19.69
N GLY A 48 -6.29 19.94 -20.29
CA GLY A 48 -7.26 19.41 -21.25
C GLY A 48 -8.69 19.22 -20.72
N SER A 49 -9.65 19.49 -21.61
CA SER A 49 -11.10 19.41 -21.41
C SER A 49 -11.62 17.96 -21.44
N VAL A 50 -11.04 17.08 -20.63
CA VAL A 50 -11.46 15.67 -20.54
C VAL A 50 -12.49 15.53 -19.43
N THR A 51 -13.62 14.86 -19.70
CA THR A 51 -14.69 14.71 -18.70
C THR A 51 -14.21 13.90 -17.47
N PRO A 52 -14.69 14.22 -16.25
CA PRO A 52 -14.30 13.50 -15.03
C PRO A 52 -14.52 11.98 -15.12
N LEU A 53 -15.61 11.56 -15.76
CA LEU A 53 -15.93 10.14 -15.94
C LEU A 53 -14.85 9.42 -16.76
N THR A 54 -14.37 10.02 -17.85
CA THR A 54 -13.29 9.46 -18.66
C THR A 54 -11.99 9.34 -17.87
N LYS A 55 -11.68 10.30 -16.98
CA LYS A 55 -10.50 10.24 -16.10
C LYS A 55 -10.61 9.08 -15.12
N VAL A 56 -11.75 8.91 -14.46
CA VAL A 56 -12.01 7.81 -13.52
C VAL A 56 -11.87 6.45 -14.22
N VAL A 57 -12.52 6.28 -15.37
CA VAL A 57 -12.48 5.03 -16.12
C VAL A 57 -11.06 4.75 -16.62
N GLY A 58 -10.38 5.75 -17.18
CA GLY A 58 -9.00 5.61 -17.66
C GLY A 58 -8.03 5.24 -16.54
N ALA A 59 -8.14 5.92 -15.39
CA ALA A 59 -7.32 5.61 -14.22
C ALA A 59 -7.63 4.23 -13.64
N ALA A 60 -8.91 3.83 -13.55
CA ALA A 60 -9.30 2.51 -13.08
C ALA A 60 -8.77 1.40 -13.99
N LEU A 61 -8.88 1.56 -15.31
CA LEU A 61 -8.33 0.62 -16.30
C LEU A 61 -6.80 0.54 -16.22
N LEU A 62 -6.12 1.68 -16.07
CA LEU A 62 -4.67 1.72 -15.90
C LEU A 62 -4.23 1.02 -14.61
N VAL A 63 -4.92 1.27 -13.49
CA VAL A 63 -4.67 0.58 -12.22
C VAL A 63 -4.89 -0.91 -12.35
N LEU A 64 -5.99 -1.35 -13.00
CA LEU A 64 -6.26 -2.77 -13.26
C LEU A 64 -5.15 -3.40 -14.10
N LEU A 65 -4.73 -2.75 -15.18
CA LEU A 65 -3.67 -3.24 -16.06
C LEU A 65 -2.34 -3.38 -15.31
N LEU A 66 -1.91 -2.34 -14.60
CA LEU A 66 -0.67 -2.35 -13.82
C LEU A 66 -0.72 -3.39 -12.70
N SER A 67 -1.87 -3.50 -12.01
CA SER A 67 -2.07 -4.51 -10.95
C SER A 67 -2.02 -5.93 -11.50
N TYR A 68 -2.61 -6.16 -12.68
CA TYR A 68 -2.55 -7.46 -13.34
C TYR A 68 -1.10 -7.83 -13.71
N VAL A 69 -0.36 -6.90 -14.33
CA VAL A 69 1.05 -7.11 -14.70
C VAL A 69 1.90 -7.37 -13.45
N ALA A 70 1.73 -6.58 -12.38
CA ALA A 70 2.44 -6.76 -11.13
C ALA A 70 2.12 -8.11 -10.48
N THR A 71 0.85 -8.52 -10.48
CA THR A 71 0.42 -9.81 -9.93
C THR A 71 0.98 -10.98 -10.73
N TYR A 72 0.99 -10.87 -12.06
CA TYR A 72 1.57 -11.88 -12.93
C TYR A 72 3.09 -12.01 -12.73
N ALA A 73 3.80 -10.88 -12.63
CA ALA A 73 5.22 -10.86 -12.31
C ALA A 73 5.51 -11.50 -10.94
N ALA A 74 4.72 -11.15 -9.92
CA ALA A 74 4.80 -11.75 -8.59
C ALA A 74 4.51 -13.26 -8.60
N ALA A 75 3.60 -13.74 -9.46
CA ALA A 75 3.30 -15.17 -9.61
C ALA A 75 4.46 -15.94 -10.27
N LEU A 76 5.18 -15.32 -11.21
CA LEU A 76 6.41 -15.89 -11.79
C LEU A 76 7.53 -15.96 -10.75
N ASP A 77 7.64 -14.93 -9.92
CA ASP A 77 8.65 -14.81 -8.86
C ASP A 77 8.41 -15.79 -7.71
N ARG A 78 7.14 -15.98 -7.30
CA ARG A 78 6.72 -16.98 -6.30
C ARG A 78 7.09 -18.42 -6.64
N ARG A 79 7.31 -18.75 -7.92
CA ARG A 79 7.78 -20.08 -8.32
C ARG A 79 9.25 -20.32 -7.98
N LYS A 80 10.02 -19.26 -7.71
CA LYS A 80 11.47 -19.31 -7.50
C LYS A 80 11.92 -18.76 -6.14
N LEU A 81 11.11 -17.95 -5.45
CA LEU A 81 11.44 -17.37 -4.15
C LEU A 81 10.72 -18.07 -2.99
N GLU A 82 11.37 -18.11 -1.83
CA GLU A 82 10.79 -18.60 -0.59
C GLU A 82 9.69 -17.66 -0.08
N ASP A 83 8.61 -18.23 0.47
CA ASP A 83 7.45 -17.50 1.00
C ASP A 83 7.82 -16.41 2.03
N TYR A 84 8.95 -16.59 2.73
CA TYR A 84 9.50 -15.64 3.69
C TYR A 84 9.91 -14.30 3.04
N PHE A 85 10.57 -14.32 1.89
CA PHE A 85 10.96 -13.09 1.18
C PHE A 85 9.74 -12.34 0.63
N PHE A 86 8.73 -13.09 0.16
CA PHE A 86 7.48 -12.51 -0.29
C PHE A 86 6.75 -11.79 0.85
N GLN A 87 6.69 -12.41 2.02
CA GLN A 87 6.09 -11.82 3.21
C GLN A 87 6.85 -10.56 3.67
N MET A 88 8.19 -10.57 3.63
CA MET A 88 8.99 -9.38 3.94
C MET A 88 8.75 -8.23 2.96
N MET A 89 8.68 -8.50 1.65
CA MET A 89 8.36 -7.48 0.65
C MET A 89 6.96 -6.89 0.86
N ALA A 90 5.96 -7.73 1.15
CA ALA A 90 4.59 -7.30 1.41
C ALA A 90 4.50 -6.44 2.69
N ASN A 91 5.15 -6.87 3.77
CA ASN A 91 5.19 -6.10 5.02
C ASN A 91 5.90 -4.76 4.83
N GLY A 92 6.98 -4.72 4.04
CA GLY A 92 7.63 -3.47 3.65
C GLY A 92 6.69 -2.52 2.91
N ALA A 93 5.86 -3.03 1.99
CA ALA A 93 4.92 -2.21 1.24
C ALA A 93 3.84 -1.61 2.14
N ILE A 94 3.36 -2.37 3.15
CA ILE A 94 2.43 -1.86 4.16
C ILE A 94 3.05 -0.71 4.96
N VAL A 95 4.29 -0.86 5.40
CA VAL A 95 5.04 0.22 6.08
C VAL A 95 5.13 1.45 5.19
N ALA A 96 5.38 1.26 3.89
CA ALA A 96 5.46 2.35 2.92
C ALA A 96 4.16 3.14 2.80
N ILE A 97 3.03 2.44 2.65
CA ILE A 97 1.70 3.04 2.54
C ILE A 97 1.37 3.84 3.80
N ILE A 98 1.56 3.23 4.98
CA ILE A 98 1.30 3.90 6.26
C ILE A 98 2.18 5.15 6.38
N SER A 99 3.48 5.03 6.07
CA SER A 99 4.43 6.14 6.17
C SER A 99 4.08 7.28 5.22
N ALA A 100 3.66 6.98 3.98
CA ALA A 100 3.23 7.97 3.01
C ALA A 100 1.95 8.71 3.46
N ILE A 101 0.96 8.00 4.03
CA ILE A 101 -0.25 8.61 4.58
C ILE A 101 0.11 9.57 5.71
N PHE A 102 0.89 9.12 6.70
CA PHE A 102 1.29 9.96 7.82
C PHE A 102 2.15 11.14 7.38
N ALA A 103 3.11 10.92 6.47
CA ALA A 103 3.93 11.99 5.93
C ALA A 103 3.08 13.04 5.22
N ASN A 104 2.08 12.63 4.44
CA ASN A 104 1.14 13.55 3.80
C ASN A 104 0.30 14.32 4.83
N MET A 105 -0.24 13.65 5.86
CA MET A 105 -1.00 14.32 6.92
C MET A 105 -0.16 15.35 7.68
N VAL A 106 1.07 14.99 8.05
CA VAL A 106 2.01 15.93 8.70
C VAL A 106 2.33 17.07 7.75
N TRP A 107 2.57 16.80 6.47
CA TRP A 107 2.85 17.84 5.50
C TRP A 107 1.71 18.86 5.38
N LEU A 108 0.45 18.42 5.39
CA LEU A 108 -0.72 19.31 5.38
C LEU A 108 -0.76 20.22 6.60
N VAL A 109 -0.34 19.75 7.78
CA VAL A 109 -0.24 20.59 8.99
C VAL A 109 0.77 21.73 8.82
N PHE A 110 1.82 21.49 8.03
CA PHE A 110 2.91 22.45 7.78
C PHE A 110 2.90 23.01 6.35
N GLU A 111 1.77 22.94 5.64
CA GLU A 111 1.70 23.31 4.23
C GLU A 111 2.10 24.77 4.00
N LYS A 112 1.74 25.66 4.93
CA LYS A 112 2.11 27.09 4.86
C LYS A 112 3.62 27.33 4.86
N GLN A 113 4.39 26.42 5.46
CA GLN A 113 5.85 26.53 5.56
C GLN A 113 6.56 25.70 4.49
N LEU A 114 6.02 24.53 4.15
CA LEU A 114 6.66 23.56 3.25
C LEU A 114 6.18 23.67 1.79
N GLY A 115 5.10 24.40 1.54
CA GLY A 115 4.39 24.41 0.25
C GLY A 115 3.54 23.16 0.05
N THR A 116 2.80 23.12 -1.06
CA THR A 116 1.91 21.99 -1.39
C THR A 116 2.71 20.73 -1.72
N MET A 117 2.28 19.58 -1.18
CA MET A 117 2.92 18.29 -1.44
C MET A 117 2.81 17.94 -2.93
N SER A 118 3.95 17.80 -3.61
CA SER A 118 3.96 17.32 -4.99
C SER A 118 3.76 15.80 -5.05
N ALA A 119 3.13 15.31 -6.13
CA ALA A 119 2.99 13.88 -6.36
C ALA A 119 4.37 13.17 -6.41
N GLY A 120 5.40 13.85 -6.95
CA GLY A 120 6.77 13.33 -6.97
C GLY A 120 7.36 13.14 -5.57
N ASN A 121 7.13 14.08 -4.65
CA ASN A 121 7.58 13.96 -3.26
C ASN A 121 6.87 12.80 -2.55
N LEU A 122 5.55 12.65 -2.76
CA LEU A 122 4.79 11.55 -2.17
C LEU A 122 5.26 10.19 -2.68
N VAL A 123 5.53 10.06 -3.98
CA VAL A 123 6.09 8.84 -4.58
C VAL A 123 7.49 8.56 -4.05
N ALA A 124 8.34 9.59 -3.91
CA ALA A 124 9.68 9.43 -3.34
C ALA A 124 9.62 8.92 -1.88
N ILE A 125 8.74 9.49 -1.05
CA ILE A 125 8.51 9.03 0.33
C ILE A 125 8.06 7.58 0.34
N LEU A 126 7.12 7.20 -0.52
CA LEU A 126 6.60 5.84 -0.60
C LEU A 126 7.69 4.84 -1.00
N ILE A 127 8.48 5.12 -2.04
CA ILE A 127 9.57 4.24 -2.47
C ILE A 127 10.65 4.11 -1.39
N SER A 128 11.04 5.23 -0.77
CA SER A 128 12.03 5.22 0.31
C SER A 128 11.53 4.43 1.52
N ALA A 129 10.29 4.64 1.95
CA ALA A 129 9.70 3.94 3.08
C ALA A 129 9.53 2.43 2.80
N TRP A 130 9.21 2.05 1.56
CA TRP A 130 9.18 0.64 1.17
C TRP A 130 10.58 0.00 1.26
N GLY A 131 11.59 0.67 0.72
CA GLY A 131 12.98 0.22 0.78
C GLY A 131 13.50 0.09 2.21
N PHE A 132 13.24 1.08 3.06
CA PHE A 132 13.59 1.01 4.49
C PHE A 132 12.84 -0.09 5.22
N GLY A 133 11.54 -0.25 4.96
CA GLY A 133 10.74 -1.35 5.52
C GLY A 133 11.35 -2.70 5.20
N TYR A 134 11.63 -2.95 3.92
CA TYR A 134 12.29 -4.19 3.47
C TYR A 134 13.67 -4.38 4.12
N PHE A 135 14.50 -3.33 4.16
CA PHE A 135 15.84 -3.38 4.76
C PHE A 135 15.81 -3.73 6.25
N PHE A 136 14.95 -3.08 7.04
CA PHE A 136 14.81 -3.35 8.47
C PHE A 136 14.23 -4.74 8.76
N TYR A 137 13.26 -5.21 7.96
CA TYR A 137 12.77 -6.58 8.06
C TYR A 137 13.86 -7.60 7.74
N ARG A 138 14.69 -7.34 6.72
CA ARG A 138 15.81 -8.21 6.36
C ARG A 138 16.88 -8.28 7.44
N ILE A 139 17.25 -7.15 8.05
CA ILE A 139 18.21 -7.13 9.18
C ILE A 139 17.67 -7.91 10.38
N ARG A 140 16.38 -7.72 10.72
CA ARG A 140 15.78 -8.46 11.83
C ARG A 140 15.67 -9.96 11.56
N GLY A 141 15.39 -10.34 10.31
CA GLY A 141 15.32 -11.73 9.88
C GLY A 141 16.65 -12.48 9.88
N LEU A 142 17.79 -11.76 9.80
CA LEU A 142 19.13 -12.34 9.89
C LEU A 142 19.61 -12.53 11.34
N ASN A 143 18.95 -11.89 12.31
CA ASN A 143 19.30 -11.92 13.74
C ASN A 143 18.42 -12.90 14.55
N GLN A 144 17.61 -13.74 13.89
CA GLN A 144 16.86 -14.85 14.47
C GLN A 144 17.42 -16.17 13.96
#